data_AF-A0A496VEZ1-F1
#
_entry.id   AF-A0A496VEZ1-F1
#
_cell.length_a   1.000
_cell.length_b   1.000
_cell.length_c   1.000
_cell.angle_alpha   90.00
_cell.angle_beta   90.00
_cell.angle_gamma   90.00
#
_symmetry.space_group_name_H-M   'P 1'
#
loop_
_entity.id
_entity.type
_entity.pdbx_description
1 polymer ?
#
loop_
_entity_poly.entity_id
_entity_poly.type
_entity_poly.pdbx_seq_one_letter_code
_entity_poly.pdbx_strand_id
1 'polypeptide(L)'
;MAHKKAGGSSRNGRDSHSKRLGIKHYGGEKVLAGNILVRQRGTKFHPGVNVGRGKDDTLFAKAHGIVEFKRKGPKNRQFINVIAPPPAPEAEAVASAA
;
A
#
# COMPACT_ATOMS: atom_id res chain seq x y z
N MET A 1 -35.41 24.72 -35.79
CA MET A 1 -34.40 25.72 -35.44
C MET A 1 -35.03 26.73 -34.48
N ALA A 2 -34.70 26.66 -33.19
CA ALA A 2 -35.10 27.69 -32.22
C ALA A 2 -33.84 28.50 -31.87
N HIS A 3 -33.80 29.72 -32.38
CA HIS A 3 -32.74 30.69 -32.12
C HIS A 3 -32.93 31.30 -30.73
N LYS A 4 -32.18 30.79 -29.75
CA LYS A 4 -31.52 31.60 -28.74
C LYS A 4 -30.40 30.75 -28.15
N LYS A 5 -29.18 31.01 -28.59
CA LYS A 5 -27.96 30.55 -27.91
C LYS A 5 -27.82 31.43 -26.66
N ALA A 6 -28.63 31.18 -25.64
CA ALA A 6 -28.35 31.68 -24.31
C ALA A 6 -27.16 30.86 -23.78
N GLY A 7 -25.98 31.19 -24.29
CA GLY A 7 -24.70 30.64 -23.85
C GLY A 7 -24.38 31.19 -22.47
N GLY A 8 -25.13 30.76 -21.46
CA GLY A 8 -24.60 30.76 -20.10
C GLY A 8 -23.40 29.82 -20.13
N SER A 9 -22.21 30.32 -19.82
CA SER A 9 -21.02 29.46 -19.68
C SER A 9 -21.32 28.45 -18.59
N SER A 10 -21.79 27.25 -18.96
CA SER A 10 -21.95 26.14 -18.02
C SER A 10 -20.54 25.69 -17.67
N ARG A 11 -19.95 26.33 -16.65
CA ARG A 11 -18.61 25.99 -16.19
C ARG A 11 -18.70 24.63 -15.49
N ASN A 12 -18.24 23.60 -16.19
CA ASN A 12 -17.98 22.29 -15.60
C ASN A 12 -16.73 22.42 -14.72
N GLY A 13 -16.91 22.90 -13.49
CA GLY A 13 -15.84 23.14 -12.50
C GLY A 13 -15.96 22.27 -11.24
N ARG A 14 -16.66 21.13 -11.33
CA ARG A 14 -16.80 20.20 -10.19
C ARG A 14 -15.62 19.23 -10.19
N ASP A 15 -14.78 19.33 -9.17
CA ASP A 15 -13.75 18.34 -8.88
C ASP A 15 -13.94 17.76 -7.48
N SER A 16 -13.38 16.58 -7.25
CA SER A 16 -13.44 15.86 -5.99
C SER A 16 -12.15 16.05 -5.19
N HIS A 17 -12.25 16.09 -3.86
CA HIS A 17 -11.06 16.13 -3.02
C HIS A 17 -10.18 14.87 -3.21
N SER A 18 -8.86 15.08 -3.17
CA SER A 18 -7.87 14.00 -3.21
C SER A 18 -8.12 12.97 -2.10
N LYS A 19 -8.20 11.70 -2.49
CA LYS A 19 -8.47 10.57 -1.58
C LYS A 19 -7.21 9.96 -0.96
N ARG A 20 -6.04 10.57 -1.17
CA ARG A 20 -4.74 10.17 -0.59
C ARG A 20 -4.41 8.67 -0.75
N LEU A 21 -4.81 8.11 -1.89
CA LEU A 21 -4.48 6.74 -2.30
C LEU A 21 -2.97 6.61 -2.55
N GLY A 22 -2.50 5.38 -2.73
CA GLY A 22 -1.11 5.07 -3.05
C GLY A 22 -0.43 4.22 -1.98
N ILE A 23 0.84 3.91 -2.27
CA ILE A 23 1.74 3.15 -1.41
C ILE A 23 2.07 3.99 -0.18
N LYS A 24 2.15 3.33 0.98
CA LYS A 24 2.51 3.94 2.27
C LYS A 24 3.86 3.43 2.77
N HIS A 25 4.18 2.17 2.45
CA HIS A 25 5.47 1.56 2.75
C HIS A 25 6.07 0.95 1.49
N TYR A 26 7.32 1.32 1.17
CA TYR A 26 8.06 0.81 0.02
C TYR A 26 8.83 -0.48 0.35
N GLY A 27 9.40 -1.11 -0.68
CA GLY A 27 10.18 -2.33 -0.51
C GLY A 27 11.44 -2.07 0.31
N GLY A 28 11.75 -2.97 1.26
CA GLY A 28 12.87 -2.83 2.18
C GLY A 28 12.55 -2.11 3.49
N GLU A 29 11.35 -1.53 3.63
CA GLU A 29 10.95 -0.88 4.87
C GLU A 29 10.50 -1.89 5.93
N LYS A 30 10.83 -1.59 7.19
CA LYS A 30 10.34 -2.32 8.36
C LYS A 30 8.91 -1.86 8.70
N VAL A 31 8.01 -2.81 8.84
CA VAL A 31 6.61 -2.59 9.21
C VAL A 31 6.23 -3.40 10.43
N LEU A 32 5.30 -2.86 11.22
CA LEU A 32 4.67 -3.57 12.32
C LEU A 32 3.39 -4.26 11.84
N ALA A 33 2.90 -5.22 12.62
CA ALA A 33 1.58 -5.78 12.41
C ALA A 33 0.52 -4.67 12.51
N GLY A 34 -0.44 -4.66 11.59
CA GLY A 34 -1.49 -3.65 11.49
C GLY A 34 -1.17 -2.46 10.58
N ASN A 35 0.10 -2.25 10.20
CA ASN A 35 0.46 -1.11 9.33
C ASN A 35 -0.18 -1.23 7.94
N ILE A 36 -0.67 -0.11 7.41
CA ILE A 36 -1.22 -0.03 6.05
C ILE A 36 -0.05 0.04 5.07
N LEU A 37 0.01 -0.89 4.12
CA LEU A 37 1.05 -0.95 3.09
C LEU A 37 0.67 -0.14 1.85
N VAL A 38 -0.58 -0.27 1.39
CA VAL A 38 -1.09 0.47 0.23
C VAL A 38 -2.59 0.69 0.36
N ARG A 39 -3.03 1.91 0.03
CA ARG A 39 -4.45 2.23 -0.20
C ARG A 39 -4.69 2.30 -1.70
N GLN A 40 -5.56 1.45 -2.22
CA GLN A 40 -5.78 1.33 -3.67
C GLN A 40 -7.26 1.35 -4.02
N ARG A 41 -7.55 1.51 -5.31
CA ARG A 41 -8.86 1.28 -5.90
C ARG A 41 -8.74 0.08 -6.82
N GLY A 42 -9.50 -0.97 -6.53
CA GLY A 42 -9.23 -2.28 -7.12
C GLY A 42 -7.93 -2.89 -6.61
N THR A 43 -7.55 -4.02 -7.20
CA THR A 43 -6.38 -4.82 -6.81
C THR A 43 -5.24 -4.64 -7.81
N LYS A 44 -4.54 -3.49 -7.72
CA LYS A 44 -3.27 -3.30 -8.45
C LYS A 44 -2.19 -4.19 -7.85
N PHE A 45 -2.10 -4.16 -6.52
CA PHE A 45 -1.27 -5.04 -5.73
C PHE A 45 -2.13 -6.12 -5.08
N HIS A 46 -1.61 -7.33 -5.07
CA HIS A 46 -2.26 -8.50 -4.49
C HIS A 46 -1.63 -8.83 -3.13
N PRO A 47 -2.43 -9.32 -2.17
CA PRO A 47 -1.91 -9.76 -0.89
C PRO A 47 -1.01 -10.99 -1.11
N GLY A 48 0.19 -10.93 -0.57
CA GLY A 48 1.13 -12.04 -0.52
C GLY A 48 1.25 -12.60 0.91
N VAL A 49 2.45 -13.04 1.27
CA VAL A 49 2.74 -13.64 2.58
C VAL A 49 2.65 -12.58 3.68
N ASN A 50 1.97 -12.91 4.80
CA ASN A 50 1.77 -12.01 5.95
C ASN A 50 1.08 -10.68 5.63
N VAL A 51 0.27 -10.64 4.57
CA VAL A 51 -0.50 -9.45 4.18
C VAL A 51 -2.00 -9.78 4.17
N GLY A 52 -2.80 -8.86 4.70
CA GLY A 52 -4.26 -8.90 4.64
C GLY A 52 -4.83 -7.90 3.63
N ARG A 53 -6.06 -8.15 3.19
CA ARG A 53 -6.84 -7.25 2.32
C ARG A 53 -8.08 -6.79 3.08
N GLY A 54 -8.30 -5.49 3.14
CA GLY A 54 -9.50 -4.87 3.69
C GLY A 54 -10.66 -4.81 2.68
N LYS A 55 -11.82 -4.32 3.12
CA LYS A 55 -13.03 -4.17 2.30
C LYS A 55 -12.84 -3.23 1.10
N ASP A 56 -12.01 -2.20 1.25
CA ASP A 56 -11.71 -1.20 0.20
C ASP A 56 -10.44 -1.54 -0.60
N ASP A 57 -10.01 -2.80 -0.58
CA ASP A 57 -8.78 -3.30 -1.21
C ASP A 57 -7.47 -2.77 -0.63
N THR A 58 -7.52 -2.04 0.48
CA THR A 58 -6.33 -1.65 1.24
C THR A 58 -5.58 -2.90 1.71
N LEU A 59 -4.27 -2.92 1.51
CA LEU A 59 -3.42 -3.98 2.02
C LEU A 59 -2.75 -3.54 3.32
N PHE A 60 -2.72 -4.45 4.30
CA PHE A 60 -2.11 -4.22 5.60
C PHE A 60 -1.24 -5.40 6.03
N ALA A 61 -0.22 -5.12 6.84
CA ALA A 61 0.67 -6.13 7.39
C ALA A 61 -0.03 -6.93 8.50
N LYS A 62 0.05 -8.26 8.47
CA LYS A 62 -0.43 -9.14 9.55
C LYS A 62 0.64 -9.46 10.59
N ALA A 63 1.91 -9.34 10.20
CA ALA A 63 3.06 -9.60 11.06
C ALA A 63 4.08 -8.47 10.91
N HIS A 64 5.01 -8.38 11.85
CA HIS A 64 6.15 -7.49 11.76
C HIS A 64 7.18 -8.04 10.75
N GLY A 65 7.87 -7.15 10.05
CA GLY A 65 8.94 -7.54 9.15
C GLY A 65 9.24 -6.54 8.06
N ILE A 66 9.84 -7.00 6.97
CA ILE A 66 10.29 -6.18 5.86
C ILE A 66 9.35 -6.36 4.68
N VAL A 67 8.94 -5.25 4.07
CA VAL A 67 8.08 -5.26 2.89
C VAL A 67 8.86 -5.68 1.65
N GLU A 68 8.33 -6.64 0.90
CA GLU A 68 8.90 -7.11 -0.35
C GLU A 68 7.85 -7.12 -1.46
N PHE A 69 8.20 -6.53 -2.60
CA PHE A 69 7.37 -6.56 -3.81
C PHE A 69 7.88 -7.64 -4.76
N LYS A 70 7.03 -8.59 -5.13
CA LYS A 70 7.36 -9.64 -6.10
C LYS A 70 6.34 -9.67 -7.24
N ARG A 71 6.82 -9.82 -8.47
CA ARG A 71 5.96 -10.16 -9.62
C ARG A 71 5.89 -11.67 -9.76
N LYS A 72 4.69 -12.23 -9.88
CA LYS A 72 4.48 -13.68 -10.02
C LYS A 72 3.37 -14.02 -11.02
N GLY A 73 3.49 -15.22 -11.58
CA GLY A 73 2.47 -15.88 -12.41
C GLY A 73 2.44 -15.41 -13.87
N PRO A 74 1.65 -16.10 -14.72
CA PRO A 74 1.59 -15.85 -16.17
C PRO A 74 1.02 -14.47 -16.52
N LYS A 75 0.27 -13.85 -15.60
CA LYS A 75 -0.32 -12.52 -15.75
C LYS A 75 0.54 -11.39 -15.16
N ASN A 76 1.79 -11.68 -14.75
CA ASN A 76 2.73 -10.70 -14.17
C ASN A 76 2.13 -9.82 -13.06
N ARG A 77 1.33 -10.42 -12.18
CA ARG A 77 0.68 -9.69 -11.08
C ARG A 77 1.70 -9.33 -10.01
N GLN A 78 1.58 -8.13 -9.44
CA GLN A 78 2.41 -7.67 -8.34
C GLN A 78 1.79 -8.10 -7.00
N PHE A 79 2.60 -8.74 -6.18
CA PHE A 79 2.28 -9.18 -4.82
C PHE A 79 3.14 -8.43 -3.82
N ILE A 80 2.54 -8.09 -2.68
CA ILE A 80 3.25 -7.51 -1.53
C ILE A 80 3.33 -8.59 -0.46
N ASN A 81 4.56 -8.90 -0.04
CA ASN A 81 4.85 -9.80 1.06
C ASN A 81 5.43 -8.99 2.23
N VAL A 82 5.21 -9.48 3.45
CA VAL A 82 5.97 -9.07 4.62
C VAL A 82 6.79 -10.27 5.08
N ILE A 83 8.10 -10.19 4.89
CA ILE A 83 9.04 -11.24 5.29
C ILE A 83 9.49 -10.92 6.70
N ALA A 84 9.49 -11.92 7.60
CA ALA A 84 10.05 -11.75 8.93
C ALA A 84 11.48 -11.23 8.79
N PRO A 85 11.89 -10.20 9.55
CA PRO A 85 13.28 -9.82 9.55
C PRO A 85 14.05 -11.04 10.08
N PRO A 86 15.18 -11.44 9.46
CA PRO A 86 16.03 -12.43 10.09
C PRO A 86 16.27 -11.95 11.54
N PRO A 87 16.19 -12.84 12.54
CA PRO A 87 16.57 -12.46 13.89
C PRO A 87 17.97 -11.86 13.75
N ALA A 88 18.11 -10.59 14.11
CA ALA A 88 19.45 -10.02 14.18
C ALA A 88 20.27 -10.97 15.06
N PRO A 89 21.50 -11.33 14.66
CA PRO A 89 22.36 -12.08 15.56
C PRO A 89 22.39 -11.30 16.87
N GLU A 90 22.15 -12.02 17.96
CA GLU A 90 22.11 -11.54 19.32
C GLU A 90 23.12 -10.41 19.53
N ALA A 91 22.65 -9.19 19.79
CA ALA A 91 23.45 -8.21 20.50
C ALA A 91 23.44 -8.59 21.99
N GLU A 92 23.92 -9.79 22.30
CA GLU A 92 24.46 -10.14 23.61
C GLU A 92 25.97 -9.86 23.58
N ALA A 93 26.34 -8.66 24.01
CA ALA A 93 27.63 -8.19 24.56
C ALA A 93 27.63 -6.66 24.42
N VAL A 94 27.49 -5.81 25.44
CA VAL A 94 28.18 -5.80 26.73
C VAL A 94 27.25 -5.18 27.78
N ALA A 95 26.53 -6.02 28.51
CA ALA A 95 26.10 -5.75 29.88
C ALA A 95 26.84 -6.73 30.80
N SER A 96 28.18 -6.64 30.80
CA SER A 96 29.03 -7.29 31.79
C SER A 96 30.41 -6.64 31.77
N ALA A 97 30.60 -5.64 32.63
CA ALA A 97 31.79 -5.46 33.47
C ALA A 97 31.66 -4.11 34.20
N ALA A 98 31.47 -4.20 35.52
CA ALA A 98 31.79 -3.21 36.57
C ALA A 98 31.21 -1.79 36.45
#